data_AF-A0A7J4LKI0-F1
#
_entry.id   AF-A0A7J4LKI0-F1
#
_cell.length_a   1.000
_cell.length_b   1.000
_cell.length_c   1.000
_cell.angle_alpha   90.00
_cell.angle_beta   90.00
_cell.angle_gamma   90.00
#
_symmetry.space_group_name_H-M   'P 1'
#
loop_
_entity.id
_entity.type
_entity.pdbx_description
1 polymer ?
#
loop_
_entity_poly.entity_id
_entity_poly.type
_entity_poly.pdbx_seq_one_letter_code
_entity_poly.pdbx_strand_id
1 'polypeptide(L)'
;MTSKTRTYFAYAVIIILCVLVIWQFSYNQQLAKMYSKAYYKSADIQKLSGIGDLGSQHIHAHLTVMADNKKVDFAKPNYQLQHSFIHFEDGEGHTVHVHATGLTLGNLFKSLGGEVNLNCMKIESKEYCSSVEATGNKLKVYVNGERIFNPANYLFKNMDRILVAYGTLSEDEIKKELENIGKIEIEE
;
A
#
# COMPACT_ATOMS: atom_id res chain seq x y z
N MET A 1 -37.16 53.90 10.55
CA MET A 1 -37.95 52.66 10.38
C MET A 1 -39.12 52.68 11.35
N THR A 2 -40.33 52.31 10.91
CA THR A 2 -41.47 52.18 11.82
C THR A 2 -41.32 50.91 12.67
N SER A 3 -41.98 50.86 13.84
CA SER A 3 -41.97 49.70 14.74
C SER A 3 -42.27 48.38 14.01
N LYS A 4 -43.28 48.40 13.13
CA LYS A 4 -43.67 47.26 12.28
C LYS A 4 -42.53 46.77 11.38
N THR A 5 -41.77 47.68 10.74
CA THR A 5 -40.66 47.30 9.85
C THR A 5 -39.52 46.58 10.58
N ARG A 6 -39.23 46.95 11.84
CA ARG A 6 -38.20 46.26 12.66
C ARG A 6 -38.66 44.85 13.03
N THR A 7 -39.94 44.69 13.36
CA THR A 7 -40.54 43.38 13.67
C THR A 7 -40.53 42.45 12.45
N TYR A 8 -40.90 42.94 11.26
CA TYR A 8 -40.82 42.15 10.02
C TYR A 8 -39.39 41.73 9.67
N PHE A 9 -38.42 42.63 9.86
CA PHE A 9 -37.01 42.31 9.65
C PHE A 9 -36.53 41.22 10.62
N ALA A 10 -36.90 41.31 11.91
CA ALA A 10 -36.58 40.27 12.89
C ALA A 10 -37.18 38.90 12.53
N TYR A 11 -38.44 38.85 12.08
CA TYR A 11 -39.03 37.60 11.60
C TYR A 11 -38.32 37.04 10.37
N ALA A 12 -37.93 37.88 9.41
CA ALA A 12 -37.20 37.44 8.23
C ALA A 12 -35.84 36.82 8.60
N VAL A 13 -35.10 37.44 9.53
CA VAL A 13 -33.83 36.89 10.04
C VAL A 13 -34.05 35.54 10.72
N ILE A 14 -35.06 35.42 11.59
CA ILE A 14 -35.36 34.14 12.27
C ILE A 14 -35.70 33.05 11.26
N ILE A 15 -36.53 33.34 10.25
CA ILE A 15 -36.90 32.37 9.21
C ILE A 15 -35.66 31.91 8.45
N ILE A 16 -34.77 32.82 8.06
CA ILE A 16 -33.52 32.49 7.37
C ILE A 16 -32.66 31.57 8.25
N LEU A 17 -32.50 31.90 9.53
CA LEU A 17 -31.73 31.07 10.46
C LEU A 17 -32.36 29.68 10.63
N CYS A 18 -33.67 29.57 10.75
CA CYS A 18 -34.37 28.29 10.82
C CYS A 18 -34.15 27.45 9.55
N VAL A 19 -34.23 28.06 8.37
CA VAL A 19 -33.96 27.39 7.09
C VAL A 19 -32.51 26.89 7.04
N LEU A 20 -31.54 27.70 7.47
CA LEU A 20 -30.13 27.30 7.50
C LEU A 20 -29.90 26.14 8.47
N VAL A 21 -30.52 26.15 9.65
CA VAL A 21 -30.40 25.05 10.63
C VAL A 21 -31.03 23.76 10.09
N ILE A 22 -32.22 23.84 9.48
CA ILE A 22 -32.89 22.67 8.88
C ILE A 22 -32.07 22.13 7.71
N TRP A 23 -31.51 23.01 6.88
CA TRP A 23 -30.65 22.64 5.77
C TRP A 23 -29.37 21.95 6.28
N GLN A 24 -28.70 22.52 7.28
CA GLN A 24 -27.52 21.93 7.89
C GLN A 24 -27.82 20.56 8.51
N PHE A 25 -28.92 20.43 9.24
CA PHE A 25 -29.34 19.14 9.82
C PHE A 25 -29.62 18.09 8.74
N SER A 26 -30.35 18.47 7.69
CA SER A 26 -30.65 17.58 6.56
C SER A 26 -29.40 17.19 5.78
N TYR A 27 -28.47 18.13 5.59
CA TYR A 27 -27.19 17.89 4.95
C TYR A 27 -26.33 16.92 5.77
N ASN A 28 -26.21 17.14 7.08
CA ASN A 28 -25.47 16.25 7.99
C ASN A 28 -26.07 14.83 8.01
N GLN A 29 -27.41 14.70 7.97
CA GLN A 29 -28.07 13.39 7.87
C GLN A 29 -27.78 12.67 6.55
N GLN A 30 -27.74 13.40 5.43
CA GLN A 30 -27.38 12.84 4.13
C GLN A 30 -25.91 12.41 4.09
N LEU A 31 -25.01 13.25 4.62
CA LEU A 31 -23.60 12.91 4.77
C LEU A 31 -23.42 11.65 5.62
N ALA A 32 -24.05 11.55 6.79
CA ALA A 32 -23.94 10.38 7.65
C ALA A 32 -24.36 9.09 6.94
N LYS A 33 -25.47 9.12 6.18
CA LYS A 33 -25.92 7.98 5.35
C LYS A 33 -24.94 7.64 4.24
N MET A 34 -24.33 8.64 3.61
CA MET A 34 -23.33 8.44 2.58
C MET A 34 -22.07 7.79 3.16
N TYR A 35 -21.57 8.30 4.29
CA TYR A 35 -20.43 7.73 5.00
C TYR A 35 -20.68 6.30 5.47
N SER A 36 -21.83 6.01 6.06
CA SER A 36 -22.16 4.65 6.49
C SER A 36 -22.22 3.70 5.29
N LYS A 37 -22.87 4.10 4.19
CA LYS A 37 -22.93 3.29 2.96
C LYS A 37 -21.53 3.03 2.39
N ALA A 38 -20.67 4.05 2.37
CA ALA A 38 -19.28 3.91 1.93
C ALA A 38 -18.51 2.93 2.83
N TYR A 39 -18.67 3.06 4.15
CA TYR A 39 -18.04 2.19 5.15
C TYR A 39 -18.45 0.72 5.00
N TYR A 40 -19.75 0.42 4.89
CA TYR A 40 -20.20 -0.96 4.68
C TYR A 40 -19.70 -1.52 3.36
N LYS A 41 -19.73 -0.71 2.29
CA LYS A 41 -19.18 -1.13 0.99
C LYS A 41 -17.69 -1.41 1.06
N SER A 42 -16.90 -0.60 1.77
CA SER A 42 -15.45 -0.86 1.92
C SER A 42 -15.19 -2.12 2.75
N ALA A 43 -15.95 -2.32 3.84
CA ALA A 43 -15.84 -3.53 4.65
C ALA A 43 -16.20 -4.81 3.86
N ASP A 44 -17.26 -4.75 3.04
CA ASP A 44 -17.64 -5.86 2.16
C ASP A 44 -16.55 -6.15 1.12
N ILE A 45 -15.97 -5.11 0.49
CA ILE A 45 -14.88 -5.28 -0.47
C ILE A 45 -13.63 -5.87 0.20
N GLN A 46 -13.30 -5.42 1.41
CA GLN A 46 -12.19 -5.98 2.20
C GLN A 46 -12.42 -7.45 2.52
N LYS A 47 -13.64 -7.82 2.93
CA LYS A 47 -14.00 -9.21 3.16
C LYS A 47 -13.90 -10.07 1.89
N LEU A 48 -14.25 -9.51 0.74
CA LEU A 48 -14.13 -10.19 -0.56
C LEU A 48 -12.68 -10.29 -1.06
N SER A 49 -11.78 -9.40 -0.62
CA SER A 49 -10.37 -9.46 -1.01
C SER A 49 -9.59 -10.53 -0.25
N GLY A 50 -10.12 -11.00 0.89
CA GLY A 50 -9.43 -11.94 1.78
C GLY A 50 -8.37 -11.29 2.68
N ILE A 51 -8.28 -9.95 2.68
CA ILE A 51 -7.40 -9.19 3.56
C ILE A 51 -8.13 -8.94 4.89
N GLY A 52 -7.47 -9.23 6.01
CA GLY A 52 -8.01 -9.01 7.35
C GLY A 52 -8.14 -7.53 7.72
N ASP A 53 -8.70 -7.26 8.90
CA ASP A 53 -8.82 -5.89 9.42
C ASP A 53 -7.44 -5.27 9.68
N LEU A 54 -7.35 -3.94 9.61
CA LEU A 54 -6.14 -3.24 10.02
C LEU A 54 -5.85 -3.52 11.51
N GLY A 55 -4.60 -3.88 11.82
CA GLY A 55 -4.18 -4.35 13.14
C GLY A 55 -4.43 -5.84 13.40
N SER A 56 -5.03 -6.59 12.46
CA SER A 56 -5.22 -8.05 12.62
C SER A 56 -3.91 -8.84 12.62
N GLN A 57 -2.81 -8.21 12.18
CA GLN A 57 -1.45 -8.72 12.22
C GLN A 57 -0.49 -7.54 12.37
N HIS A 58 0.68 -7.78 12.96
CA HIS A 58 1.81 -6.86 12.90
C HIS A 58 3.07 -7.70 12.74
N ILE A 59 3.64 -7.71 11.53
CA ILE A 59 4.87 -8.45 11.21
C ILE A 59 5.79 -7.60 10.36
N HIS A 60 7.07 -7.94 10.40
CA HIS A 60 8.13 -7.27 9.67
C HIS A 60 8.80 -8.24 8.70
N ALA A 61 9.20 -7.75 7.54
CA ALA A 61 9.92 -8.54 6.54
C ALA A 61 10.96 -7.67 5.82
N HIS A 62 12.12 -8.25 5.50
CA HIS A 62 13.14 -7.60 4.70
C HIS A 62 12.81 -7.73 3.21
N LEU A 63 12.79 -6.63 2.47
CA LEU A 63 12.75 -6.61 1.02
C LEU A 63 14.00 -5.94 0.44
N THR A 64 14.60 -6.59 -0.54
CA THR A 64 15.54 -5.96 -1.46
C THR A 64 15.10 -6.20 -2.89
N VAL A 65 15.01 -5.11 -3.66
CA VAL A 65 14.73 -5.17 -5.09
C VAL A 65 15.98 -4.73 -5.85
N MET A 66 16.45 -5.59 -6.75
CA MET A 66 17.54 -5.33 -7.68
C MET A 66 16.95 -5.18 -9.08
N ALA A 67 17.19 -4.05 -9.75
CA ALA A 67 16.79 -3.81 -11.14
C ALA A 67 18.01 -3.34 -11.94
N ASP A 68 18.38 -4.09 -12.98
CA ASP A 68 19.58 -3.83 -13.80
C ASP A 68 20.85 -3.66 -12.94
N ASN A 69 21.06 -4.60 -12.01
CA ASN A 69 22.17 -4.61 -11.04
C ASN A 69 22.23 -3.40 -10.10
N LYS A 70 21.13 -2.66 -9.95
CA LYS A 70 21.01 -1.55 -8.99
C LYS A 70 19.95 -1.86 -7.95
N LYS A 71 20.29 -1.65 -6.68
CA LYS A 71 19.31 -1.72 -5.59
C LYS A 71 18.33 -0.55 -5.71
N VAL A 72 17.04 -0.85 -5.65
CA VAL A 72 15.99 0.17 -5.51
C VAL A 72 16.04 0.73 -4.10
N ASP A 73 16.05 2.05 -4.02
CA ASP A 73 16.17 2.79 -2.76
C ASP A 73 14.78 3.17 -2.24
N PHE A 74 14.20 2.31 -1.38
CA PHE A 74 12.91 2.55 -0.74
C PHE A 74 12.98 3.48 0.46
N ALA A 75 14.17 3.96 0.88
CA ALA A 75 14.30 4.95 1.95
C ALA A 75 13.76 6.33 1.53
N LYS A 76 13.60 6.55 0.22
CA LYS A 76 13.11 7.83 -0.31
C LYS A 76 11.68 8.12 0.15
N PRO A 77 11.35 9.41 0.42
CA PRO A 77 10.03 9.79 0.93
C PRO A 77 8.82 9.31 0.12
N ASN A 78 8.97 9.12 -1.20
CA ASN A 78 7.90 8.64 -2.07
C ASN A 78 7.54 7.16 -1.90
N TYR A 79 8.31 6.39 -1.13
CA TYR A 79 8.03 5.00 -0.80
C TYR A 79 7.62 4.79 0.66
N GLN A 80 7.74 5.84 1.48
CA GLN A 80 7.48 5.80 2.91
C GLN A 80 5.99 6.02 3.18
N LEU A 81 5.41 5.24 4.11
CA LEU A 81 4.04 5.37 4.60
C LEU A 81 2.96 5.46 3.49
N GLN A 82 3.16 4.77 2.37
CA GLN A 82 2.27 4.87 1.19
C GLN A 82 0.89 4.23 1.42
N HIS A 83 0.77 3.28 2.35
CA HIS A 83 -0.50 2.61 2.63
C HIS A 83 -0.54 2.05 4.06
N SER A 84 -1.64 2.29 4.78
CA SER A 84 -1.75 1.96 6.21
C SER A 84 -1.65 0.45 6.54
N PHE A 85 -1.93 -0.42 5.58
CA PHE A 85 -1.87 -1.87 5.77
C PHE A 85 -0.47 -2.45 5.54
N ILE A 86 0.31 -1.83 4.66
CA ILE A 86 1.62 -2.35 4.25
C ILE A 86 2.50 -1.24 3.69
N HIS A 87 3.64 -1.00 4.32
CA HIS A 87 4.51 0.14 3.98
C HIS A 87 5.96 -0.05 4.41
N PHE A 88 6.82 0.86 3.96
CA PHE A 88 8.11 1.15 4.55
C PHE A 88 7.98 2.38 5.46
N GLU A 89 8.80 2.47 6.51
CA GLU A 89 8.90 3.64 7.38
C GLU A 89 10.34 3.92 7.84
N ASP A 90 10.50 4.98 8.62
CA ASP A 90 11.75 5.45 9.24
C ASP A 90 12.95 5.73 8.32
N GLY A 91 12.73 5.72 7.00
CA GLY A 91 13.78 6.02 6.02
C GLY A 91 14.83 4.91 5.91
N GLU A 92 14.52 3.72 6.41
CA GLU A 92 15.42 2.56 6.42
C GLU A 92 15.34 1.79 5.08
N GLY A 93 14.13 1.71 4.51
CA GLY A 93 13.90 1.34 3.12
C GLY A 93 14.21 -0.12 2.78
N HIS A 94 14.23 -1.00 3.78
CA HIS A 94 14.33 -2.43 3.56
C HIS A 94 13.37 -3.25 4.43
N THR A 95 12.93 -2.74 5.57
CA THR A 95 11.89 -3.33 6.40
C THR A 95 10.50 -2.96 5.91
N VAL A 96 9.71 -3.97 5.57
CA VAL A 96 8.30 -3.88 5.22
C VAL A 96 7.47 -4.18 6.46
N HIS A 97 6.65 -3.21 6.86
CA HIS A 97 5.68 -3.35 7.95
C HIS A 97 4.36 -3.83 7.37
N VAL A 98 3.80 -4.88 7.97
CA VAL A 98 2.56 -5.52 7.51
C VAL A 98 1.57 -5.55 8.67
N HIS A 99 0.50 -4.75 8.54
CA HIS A 99 -0.47 -4.49 9.60
C HIS A 99 -1.80 -5.26 9.43
N ALA A 100 -1.91 -6.22 8.51
CA ALA A 100 -3.11 -7.04 8.39
C ALA A 100 -2.80 -8.44 7.84
N THR A 101 -3.66 -9.41 8.17
CA THR A 101 -3.58 -10.75 7.58
C THR A 101 -3.95 -10.74 6.10
N GLY A 102 -3.40 -11.69 5.31
CA GLY A 102 -3.74 -11.85 3.90
C GLY A 102 -3.01 -10.92 2.93
N LEU A 103 -2.07 -10.10 3.40
CA LEU A 103 -1.28 -9.20 2.56
C LEU A 103 -0.16 -9.95 1.82
N THR A 104 -0.05 -9.67 0.52
CA THR A 104 0.93 -10.29 -0.36
C THR A 104 2.02 -9.33 -0.82
N LEU A 105 3.11 -9.87 -1.37
CA LEU A 105 4.12 -9.07 -2.08
C LEU A 105 3.49 -8.28 -3.24
N GLY A 106 2.47 -8.81 -3.90
CA GLY A 106 1.66 -8.08 -4.88
C GLY A 106 0.93 -6.87 -4.28
N ASN A 107 0.41 -6.97 -3.05
CA ASN A 107 -0.20 -5.83 -2.35
C ASN A 107 0.81 -4.72 -2.05
N LEU A 108 2.03 -5.07 -1.62
CA LEU A 108 3.10 -4.10 -1.42
C LEU A 108 3.43 -3.36 -2.73
N PHE A 109 3.68 -4.07 -3.84
CA PHE A 109 4.00 -3.39 -5.10
C PHE A 109 2.85 -2.47 -5.56
N LYS A 110 1.60 -2.90 -5.37
CA LYS A 110 0.42 -2.05 -5.64
C LYS A 110 0.35 -0.82 -4.75
N SER A 111 0.70 -0.91 -3.46
CA SER A 111 0.71 0.25 -2.56
C SER A 111 1.74 1.31 -2.99
N LEU A 112 2.80 0.88 -3.68
CA LEU A 112 3.83 1.75 -4.26
C LEU A 112 3.50 2.21 -5.70
N GLY A 113 2.27 1.99 -6.17
CA GLY A 113 1.82 2.35 -7.53
C GLY A 113 2.35 1.43 -8.64
N GLY A 114 2.90 0.28 -8.27
CA GLY A 114 3.50 -0.72 -9.14
C GLY A 114 2.73 -2.03 -9.18
N GLU A 115 3.39 -3.07 -9.66
CA GLU A 115 2.88 -4.44 -9.69
C GLU A 115 4.04 -5.45 -9.77
N VAL A 116 3.78 -6.71 -9.41
CA VAL A 116 4.73 -7.80 -9.61
C VAL A 116 3.97 -9.06 -9.97
N ASN A 117 4.49 -9.82 -10.92
CA ASN A 117 3.97 -11.11 -11.34
C ASN A 117 5.13 -12.07 -11.69
N LEU A 118 4.83 -13.22 -12.27
CA LEU A 118 5.83 -14.24 -12.63
C LEU A 118 6.96 -13.69 -13.52
N ASN A 119 6.65 -12.79 -14.44
CA ASN A 119 7.58 -12.36 -15.49
C ASN A 119 7.99 -10.90 -15.38
N CYS A 120 7.17 -10.05 -14.78
CA CYS A 120 7.34 -8.61 -14.77
C CYS A 120 7.20 -8.03 -13.36
N MET A 121 7.97 -6.98 -13.09
CA MET A 121 7.72 -6.07 -11.99
C MET A 121 7.65 -4.64 -12.50
N LYS A 122 6.87 -3.81 -11.85
CA LYS A 122 6.75 -2.38 -12.11
C LYS A 122 7.00 -1.62 -10.83
N ILE A 123 7.89 -0.65 -10.90
CA ILE A 123 8.19 0.28 -9.81
C ILE A 123 8.20 1.68 -10.43
N GLU A 124 7.49 2.63 -9.83
CA GLU A 124 7.25 3.95 -10.39
C GLU A 124 6.65 3.86 -11.81
N SER A 125 7.30 4.49 -12.80
CA SER A 125 6.93 4.46 -14.21
C SER A 125 7.75 3.46 -15.04
N LYS A 126 8.55 2.60 -14.39
CA LYS A 126 9.40 1.63 -15.08
C LYS A 126 8.88 0.22 -14.90
N GLU A 127 8.87 -0.52 -16.00
CA GLU A 127 8.48 -1.91 -16.06
C GLU A 127 9.68 -2.77 -16.47
N TYR A 128 9.85 -3.89 -15.77
CA TYR A 128 10.98 -4.78 -15.87
C TYR A 128 10.47 -6.19 -16.14
N CYS A 129 10.36 -6.54 -17.42
CA CYS A 129 9.83 -7.81 -17.89
C CYS A 129 10.94 -8.75 -18.36
N SER A 130 10.80 -10.03 -18.00
CA SER A 130 11.70 -11.10 -18.40
C SER A 130 11.70 -11.26 -19.92
N SER A 131 12.88 -11.31 -20.52
CA SER A 131 13.04 -11.63 -21.93
C SER A 131 12.67 -13.09 -22.21
N VAL A 132 12.22 -13.38 -23.43
CA VAL A 132 12.05 -14.75 -23.93
C VAL A 132 13.39 -15.44 -24.21
N GLU A 133 14.45 -14.67 -24.47
CA GLU A 133 15.78 -15.19 -24.78
C GLU A 133 16.46 -15.78 -23.55
N ALA A 134 17.25 -16.83 -23.72
CA ALA A 134 17.98 -17.48 -22.62
C ALA A 134 19.02 -16.54 -21.97
N THR A 135 19.65 -15.68 -22.77
CA THR A 135 20.67 -14.70 -22.35
C THR A 135 20.08 -13.35 -21.95
N GLY A 136 18.77 -13.16 -22.09
CA GLY A 136 18.13 -11.89 -21.77
C GLY A 136 17.82 -11.75 -20.27
N ASN A 137 17.48 -10.53 -19.86
CA ASN A 137 17.11 -10.21 -18.47
C ASN A 137 16.00 -11.13 -17.96
N LYS A 138 16.12 -11.61 -16.72
CA LYS A 138 15.10 -12.41 -16.04
C LYS A 138 14.70 -11.76 -14.74
N LEU A 139 13.41 -11.83 -14.42
CA LEU A 139 12.89 -11.61 -13.08
C LEU A 139 12.97 -12.93 -12.30
N LYS A 140 13.64 -12.90 -11.17
CA LYS A 140 13.74 -14.00 -10.21
C LYS A 140 13.35 -13.46 -8.84
N VAL A 141 12.49 -14.18 -8.13
CA VAL A 141 12.09 -13.82 -6.78
C VAL A 141 12.45 -14.95 -5.84
N TYR A 142 13.08 -14.60 -4.72
CA TYR A 142 13.50 -15.52 -3.68
C TYR A 142 12.91 -15.07 -2.35
N VAL A 143 12.49 -16.05 -1.55
CA VAL A 143 12.09 -15.84 -0.16
C VAL A 143 12.86 -16.82 0.71
N ASN A 144 13.57 -16.29 1.71
CA ASN A 144 14.41 -17.07 2.62
C ASN A 144 15.41 -17.98 1.86
N GLY A 145 15.93 -17.48 0.74
CA GLY A 145 16.87 -18.21 -0.13
C GLY A 145 16.22 -19.14 -1.17
N GLU A 146 14.91 -19.40 -1.08
CA GLU A 146 14.20 -20.29 -2.00
C GLU A 146 13.50 -19.53 -3.11
N ARG A 147 13.65 -20.00 -4.36
CA ARG A 147 13.03 -19.37 -5.52
C ARG A 147 11.51 -19.63 -5.54
N ILE A 148 10.72 -18.57 -5.74
CA ILE A 148 9.27 -18.65 -5.92
C ILE A 148 8.85 -18.22 -7.33
N PHE A 149 7.72 -18.74 -7.80
CA PHE A 149 7.19 -18.47 -9.15
C PHE A 149 5.94 -17.59 -9.16
N ASN A 150 5.23 -17.47 -8.04
CA ASN A 150 4.03 -16.64 -7.94
C ASN A 150 4.22 -15.51 -6.91
N PRO A 151 5.08 -14.51 -7.21
CA PRO A 151 5.36 -13.43 -6.28
C PRO A 151 4.11 -12.59 -5.99
N ALA A 152 3.21 -12.42 -6.96
CA ALA A 152 1.99 -11.63 -6.78
C ALA A 152 1.12 -12.10 -5.58
N ASN A 153 1.09 -13.41 -5.35
CA ASN A 153 0.26 -14.06 -4.34
C ASN A 153 1.06 -14.55 -3.12
N TYR A 154 2.35 -14.23 -3.04
CA TYR A 154 3.16 -14.62 -1.90
C TYR A 154 2.72 -13.87 -0.65
N LEU A 155 2.21 -14.59 0.36
CA LEU A 155 1.80 -14.04 1.66
C LEU A 155 3.03 -13.79 2.54
N PHE A 156 3.13 -12.58 3.09
CA PHE A 156 4.20 -12.25 4.03
C PHE A 156 4.13 -13.09 5.30
N LYS A 157 5.29 -13.49 5.78
CA LYS A 157 5.52 -14.08 7.11
C LYS A 157 6.52 -13.25 7.87
N ASN A 158 6.44 -13.34 9.19
CA ASN A 158 7.35 -12.60 10.05
C ASN A 158 8.79 -13.01 9.77
N MET A 159 9.68 -12.02 9.68
CA MET A 159 11.11 -12.14 9.41
C MET A 159 11.46 -12.73 8.04
N ASP A 160 10.54 -12.71 7.08
CA ASP A 160 10.88 -13.09 5.71
C ASP A 160 12.00 -12.22 5.15
N ARG A 161 12.92 -12.85 4.41
CA ARG A 161 13.96 -12.17 3.65
C ARG A 161 13.71 -12.36 2.17
N ILE A 162 13.27 -11.31 1.50
CA ILE A 162 12.81 -11.34 0.12
C ILE A 162 13.80 -10.61 -0.77
N LEU A 163 14.23 -11.29 -1.84
CA LEU A 163 15.00 -10.72 -2.93
C LEU A 163 14.17 -10.78 -4.22
N VAL A 164 13.87 -9.62 -4.80
CA VAL A 164 13.30 -9.49 -6.15
C VAL A 164 14.42 -9.02 -7.06
N ALA A 165 14.89 -9.87 -7.97
CA ALA A 165 16.03 -9.58 -8.82
C ALA A 165 15.63 -9.58 -10.29
N TYR A 166 15.82 -8.45 -10.96
CA TYR A 166 15.68 -8.29 -12.40
C TYR A 166 17.03 -7.96 -13.04
N GLY A 167 17.41 -8.74 -14.05
CA GLY A 167 18.59 -8.48 -14.87
C GLY A 167 19.28 -9.78 -15.30
N THR A 168 20.60 -9.71 -15.46
CA THR A 168 21.47 -10.82 -15.85
C THR A 168 22.33 -11.35 -14.70
N LEU A 169 21.96 -11.07 -13.44
CA LEU A 169 22.69 -11.55 -12.25
C LEU A 169 22.92 -13.07 -12.34
N SER A 170 24.19 -13.43 -12.24
CA SER A 170 24.65 -14.81 -12.13
C SER A 170 24.17 -15.44 -10.82
N GLU A 171 24.19 -16.77 -10.74
CA GLU A 171 23.79 -17.47 -9.52
C GLU A 171 24.71 -17.13 -8.33
N ASP A 172 26.00 -16.86 -8.56
CA ASP A 172 26.93 -16.42 -7.53
C ASP A 172 26.61 -15.01 -7.01
N GLU A 173 26.22 -14.10 -7.90
CA GLU A 173 25.77 -12.76 -7.49
C GLU A 173 24.45 -12.82 -6.72
N ILE A 174 23.49 -13.64 -7.15
CA ILE A 174 22.25 -13.88 -6.41
C ILE A 174 22.55 -14.44 -5.02
N LYS A 175 23.44 -15.44 -4.92
CA LYS A 175 23.84 -16.02 -3.63
C LYS A 175 24.46 -14.96 -2.72
N LYS A 176 25.34 -14.11 -3.26
CA LYS A 176 25.94 -13.01 -2.51
C LYS A 176 24.88 -12.03 -1.98
N GLU A 177 23.88 -11.69 -2.80
CA GLU A 177 22.78 -10.84 -2.35
C GLU A 177 21.94 -11.52 -1.27
N LEU A 178 21.64 -12.82 -1.41
CA LEU A 178 20.93 -13.60 -0.37
C LEU A 178 21.72 -13.65 0.95
N GLU A 179 23.04 -13.79 0.90
CA GLU A 179 23.91 -13.72 2.08
C GLU A 179 23.94 -12.30 2.70
N ASN A 180 23.93 -11.26 1.87
CA ASN A 180 23.92 -9.87 2.34
C ASN A 180 22.61 -9.56 3.06
N ILE A 181 21.46 -9.86 2.43
CA ILE A 181 20.17 -9.65 3.09
C ILE A 181 20.05 -10.49 4.36
N GLY A 182 20.70 -11.64 4.45
CA GLY A 182 20.74 -12.49 5.65
C GLY A 182 21.39 -11.84 6.88
N LYS A 183 22.26 -10.84 6.67
CA LYS A 183 23.02 -10.14 7.72
C LYS A 183 22.35 -8.86 8.21
N ILE A 184 21.36 -8.37 7.48
CA ILE A 184 20.66 -7.13 7.79
C ILE A 184 19.63 -7.41 8.89
N GLU A 185 19.61 -6.57 9.91
CA GLU A 185 18.61 -6.62 10.97
C GLU A 185 17.25 -6.18 10.41
N ILE A 186 16.16 -6.77 10.90
CA ILE A 186 14.81 -6.36 10.53
C ILE A 186 14.30 -5.57 11.71
N GLU A 187 14.07 -4.28 11.52
CA GLU A 187 13.62 -3.38 12.58
C GLU A 187 12.17 -3.73 13.00
N GLU A 188 11.87 -3.62 14.29
CA GLU A 188 10.55 -3.93 14.88
C GLU A 188 9.81 -2.69 15.40
#